data_AF-A0A923PQW9-F1
#
_entry.id   AF-A0A923PQW9-F1
#
_cell.length_a   1.000
_cell.length_b   1.000
_cell.length_c   1.000
_cell.angle_alpha   90.00
_cell.angle_beta   90.00
_cell.angle_gamma   90.00
#
_symmetry.space_group_name_H-M   'P 1'
#
loop_
_entity.id
_entity.type
_entity.pdbx_description
1 polymer ?
#
loop_
_entity_poly.entity_id
_entity_poly.type
_entity_poly.pdbx_seq_one_letter_code
_entity_poly.pdbx_strand_id
1 'polypeptide(L)'
;MTTVATASLPAASPLDASAADAEFYLPADAFFRANLPTALTFDDVSLATLHSEILPKDADTATALSESLRLHIPIISSDMDTVTESRMAIAMALNGGLGLIHYNMPGKEQVKEVARVKRHFHGFIQDPITDGSDLLIGDILALIEAKRFSF
;
A
#
# COMPACT_ATOMS: atom_id res chain seq x y z
N MET A 1 29.98 0.10 27.12
CA MET A 1 28.89 -0.53 27.88
C MET A 1 27.70 0.40 27.84
N THR A 2 26.85 0.27 26.82
CA THR A 2 25.62 1.05 26.70
C THR A 2 24.54 0.10 26.23
N THR A 3 23.63 -0.22 27.14
CA THR A 3 22.57 -1.21 27.02
C THR A 3 21.48 -0.69 26.09
N VAL A 4 21.23 -1.38 24.97
CA VAL A 4 20.09 -1.11 24.10
C VAL A 4 18.84 -1.68 24.77
N ALA A 5 17.91 -0.79 25.12
CA ALA A 5 16.60 -1.13 25.65
C ALA A 5 15.80 -1.89 24.57
N THR A 6 15.63 -3.19 24.77
CA THR A 6 14.60 -3.99 24.11
C THR A 6 13.24 -3.47 24.56
N ALA A 7 12.55 -2.74 23.67
CA ALA A 7 11.14 -2.44 23.84
C ALA A 7 10.37 -3.76 23.81
N SER A 8 10.02 -4.28 25.00
CA SER A 8 9.06 -5.35 25.13
C SER A 8 7.72 -4.86 24.57
N LEU A 9 7.28 -5.46 23.46
CA LEU A 9 5.85 -5.50 23.15
C LEU A 9 5.11 -5.95 24.41
N PRO A 10 4.03 -5.28 24.83
CA PRO A 10 3.23 -5.79 25.93
C PRO A 10 2.77 -7.18 25.50
N ALA A 11 3.17 -8.21 26.25
CA ALA A 11 2.56 -9.52 26.14
C ALA A 11 1.06 -9.29 26.26
N ALA A 12 0.32 -9.60 25.19
CA ALA A 12 -1.13 -9.56 25.23
C ALA A 12 -1.55 -10.35 26.47
N SER A 13 -2.21 -9.68 27.42
CA SER A 13 -2.79 -10.36 28.56
C SER A 13 -3.62 -11.52 28.01
N PRO A 14 -3.51 -12.73 28.59
CA PRO A 14 -4.38 -13.84 28.24
C PRO A 14 -5.78 -13.48 28.74
N LEU A 15 -6.49 -12.64 28.00
CA LEU A 15 -7.91 -12.45 28.16
C LEU A 15 -8.56 -13.72 27.64
N ASP A 16 -8.70 -14.67 28.56
CA ASP A 16 -9.61 -15.80 28.58
C ASP A 16 -10.06 -16.28 27.18
N ALA A 17 -9.19 -17.02 26.50
CA ALA A 17 -9.71 -18.11 25.67
C ALA A 17 -10.58 -18.94 26.61
N SER A 18 -11.87 -19.05 26.33
CA SER A 18 -12.73 -19.85 27.20
C SER A 18 -12.11 -21.25 27.28
N ALA A 19 -12.23 -21.93 28.42
CA ALA A 19 -11.68 -23.29 28.56
C ALA A 19 -12.16 -24.23 27.44
N ALA A 20 -13.29 -23.90 26.80
CA ALA A 20 -13.81 -24.57 25.60
C ALA A 20 -13.00 -24.24 24.33
N ASP A 21 -12.60 -22.99 24.08
CA ASP A 21 -11.88 -22.62 22.85
C ASP A 21 -10.51 -23.30 22.75
N ALA A 22 -9.83 -23.48 23.90
CA ALA A 22 -8.54 -24.18 23.97
C ALA A 22 -8.66 -25.70 23.71
N GLU A 23 -9.86 -26.27 23.79
CA GLU A 23 -10.12 -27.67 23.44
C GLU A 23 -10.21 -27.87 21.92
N PHE A 24 -10.71 -26.87 21.19
CA PHE A 24 -10.99 -26.96 19.76
C PHE A 24 -9.94 -26.28 18.87
N TYR A 25 -9.24 -25.26 19.37
CA TYR A 25 -8.32 -24.45 18.56
C TYR A 25 -6.89 -24.52 19.08
N LEU A 26 -5.94 -24.64 18.14
CA LEU A 26 -4.51 -24.57 18.44
C LEU A 26 -3.98 -23.16 18.15
N PRO A 27 -3.09 -22.61 19.01
CA PRO A 27 -2.30 -21.45 18.66
C PRO A 27 -1.48 -21.70 17.39
N ALA A 28 -1.28 -20.67 16.57
CA ALA A 28 -0.61 -20.78 15.27
C ALA A 28 0.76 -21.48 15.37
N ASP A 29 1.59 -21.12 16.34
CA ASP A 29 2.91 -21.72 16.54
C ASP A 29 2.86 -23.23 16.81
N ALA A 30 1.88 -23.67 17.60
CA ALA A 30 1.68 -25.09 17.92
C ALA A 30 1.13 -25.85 16.71
N PHE A 31 0.15 -25.26 16.02
CA PHE A 31 -0.44 -25.81 14.80
C PHE A 31 0.62 -26.03 13.71
N PHE A 32 1.41 -25.01 13.36
CA PHE A 32 2.41 -25.14 12.30
C PHE A 32 3.53 -26.12 12.66
N ARG A 33 3.95 -26.19 13.94
CA ARG A 33 4.95 -27.16 14.39
C ARG A 33 4.45 -28.60 14.34
N ALA A 34 3.20 -28.85 14.73
CA ALA A 34 2.60 -30.19 14.73
C ALA A 34 2.40 -30.76 13.32
N ASN A 35 2.26 -29.89 12.32
CA ASN A 35 2.04 -30.27 10.92
C ASN A 35 3.33 -30.39 10.09
N LEU A 36 4.51 -30.16 10.67
CA LEU A 36 5.78 -30.40 9.96
C LEU A 36 5.94 -31.91 9.65
N PRO A 37 6.42 -32.29 8.45
CA PRO A 37 7.00 -31.47 7.38
C PRO A 37 6.02 -31.09 6.25
N THR A 38 4.70 -31.18 6.48
CA THR A 38 3.68 -30.92 5.45
C THR A 38 3.69 -29.46 5.01
N ALA A 39 3.67 -29.23 3.70
CA ALA A 39 3.46 -27.90 3.13
C ALA A 39 1.96 -27.58 3.10
N LEU A 40 1.59 -26.43 3.62
CA LEU A 40 0.21 -25.94 3.70
C LEU A 40 0.05 -24.71 2.80
N THR A 41 -1.09 -24.60 2.13
CA THR A 41 -1.51 -23.43 1.35
C THR A 41 -2.62 -22.66 2.09
N PHE A 42 -3.04 -21.52 1.55
CA PHE A 42 -4.11 -20.72 2.16
C PHE A 42 -5.46 -21.44 2.20
N ASP A 43 -5.71 -22.37 1.27
CA ASP A 43 -6.97 -23.13 1.22
C ASP A 43 -7.02 -24.28 2.23
N ASP A 44 -5.87 -24.65 2.82
CA ASP A 44 -5.76 -25.78 3.77
C ASP A 44 -6.03 -25.36 5.22
N VAL A 45 -6.12 -24.06 5.50
CA VAL A 45 -6.22 -23.51 6.86
C VAL A 45 -7.34 -22.50 6.98
N SER A 46 -7.93 -22.42 8.18
CA SER A 46 -8.92 -21.39 8.52
C SER A 46 -8.60 -20.78 9.87
N LEU A 47 -9.00 -19.52 10.07
CA LEU A 47 -8.80 -18.82 11.33
C LEU A 47 -9.92 -19.19 12.31
N ALA A 48 -9.53 -19.44 13.57
CA ALA A 48 -10.48 -19.60 14.65
C ALA A 48 -11.17 -18.26 14.95
N THR A 49 -12.50 -18.27 15.02
CA THR A 49 -13.27 -17.09 15.41
C THR A 49 -13.32 -17.00 16.92
N LEU A 50 -12.59 -16.04 17.48
CA LEU A 50 -12.60 -15.74 18.91
C LEU A 50 -13.51 -14.56 19.21
N HIS A 51 -13.85 -14.38 20.49
CA HIS A 51 -14.57 -13.22 20.94
C HIS A 51 -13.77 -11.94 20.66
N SER A 52 -14.44 -10.90 20.14
CA SER A 52 -13.86 -9.58 19.88
C SER A 52 -14.80 -8.49 20.39
N GLU A 53 -14.26 -7.57 21.19
CA GLU A 53 -14.95 -6.34 21.58
C GLU A 53 -14.75 -5.21 20.55
N ILE A 54 -13.82 -5.38 19.61
CA ILE A 54 -13.49 -4.39 18.57
C ILE A 54 -14.45 -4.55 17.39
N LEU A 55 -15.03 -3.43 16.95
CA LEU A 55 -15.82 -3.37 15.73
C LEU A 55 -14.89 -3.32 14.50
N PRO A 56 -15.25 -3.95 13.37
CA PRO A 56 -14.39 -4.00 12.18
C PRO A 56 -13.92 -2.64 11.65
N LYS A 57 -14.75 -1.59 11.80
CA LYS A 57 -14.41 -0.22 11.38
C LYS A 57 -13.33 0.46 12.24
N ASP A 58 -13.14 -0.02 13.47
CA ASP A 58 -12.23 0.54 14.46
C ASP A 58 -10.91 -0.27 14.53
N ALA A 59 -10.77 -1.29 13.68
CA ALA A 59 -9.56 -2.09 13.58
C ALA A 59 -8.43 -1.30 12.89
N ASP A 60 -7.28 -1.18 13.57
CA ASP A 60 -6.08 -0.58 12.98
C ASP A 60 -5.38 -1.60 12.08
N THR A 61 -5.20 -1.23 10.81
CA THR A 61 -4.51 -2.04 9.79
C THR A 61 -3.14 -1.47 9.41
N ALA A 62 -2.69 -0.43 10.11
CA ALA A 62 -1.39 0.15 9.87
C ALA A 62 -0.28 -0.89 10.10
N THR A 63 0.71 -0.88 9.21
CA THR A 63 1.83 -1.83 9.26
C THR A 63 3.15 -1.12 8.99
N ALA A 64 4.24 -1.69 9.49
CA ALA A 64 5.59 -1.21 9.22
C ALA A 64 6.31 -2.22 8.32
N LEU A 65 6.77 -1.76 7.15
CA LEU A 65 7.66 -2.54 6.29
C LEU A 65 9.12 -2.48 6.75
N SER A 66 9.51 -1.34 7.29
CA SER A 66 10.85 -1.09 7.83
C SER A 66 10.77 -0.08 8.96
N GLU A 67 11.89 0.17 9.63
CA GLU A 67 11.97 1.18 10.70
C GLU A 67 11.54 2.58 10.23
N SER A 68 11.72 2.89 8.94
CA SER A 68 11.43 4.19 8.34
C SER A 68 10.14 4.23 7.51
N LEU A 69 9.55 3.07 7.17
CA LEU A 69 8.40 2.99 6.28
C LEU A 69 7.19 2.37 7.00
N ARG A 70 6.25 3.24 7.36
CA ARG A 70 4.92 2.88 7.86
C ARG A 70 3.87 3.10 6.78
N LEU A 71 2.97 2.15 6.63
CA LEU A 71 1.80 2.22 5.76
C LEU A 71 0.52 2.24 6.61
N HIS A 72 -0.52 2.89 6.11
CA HIS A 72 -1.83 2.90 6.78
C HIS A 72 -2.65 1.64 6.46
N ILE A 73 -2.37 0.99 5.33
CA ILE A 73 -2.94 -0.29 4.94
C ILE A 73 -1.83 -1.27 4.52
N PRO A 74 -1.97 -2.59 4.77
CA PRO A 74 -0.94 -3.57 4.47
C PRO A 74 -1.05 -4.06 3.02
N ILE A 75 -1.22 -3.13 2.06
CA ILE A 75 -1.41 -3.43 0.64
C ILE A 75 -0.32 -2.77 -0.18
N ILE A 76 0.35 -3.59 -0.99
CA ILE A 76 1.43 -3.19 -1.89
C ILE A 76 1.12 -3.73 -3.29
N SER A 77 1.24 -2.89 -4.32
CA SER A 77 1.09 -3.36 -5.69
C SER A 77 2.36 -4.06 -6.19
N SER A 78 2.18 -5.11 -7.00
CA SER A 78 3.28 -5.89 -7.57
C SER A 78 4.14 -5.07 -8.52
N ASP A 79 5.44 -5.33 -8.56
CA ASP A 79 6.44 -4.71 -9.44
C ASP A 79 6.40 -5.24 -10.89
N MET A 80 5.21 -5.37 -11.45
CA MET A 80 4.98 -5.87 -12.82
C MET A 80 4.61 -4.74 -13.77
N ASP A 81 5.04 -4.86 -15.03
CA ASP A 81 4.75 -3.90 -16.12
C ASP A 81 3.26 -3.72 -16.38
N THR A 82 2.50 -4.81 -16.32
CA THR A 82 1.05 -4.82 -16.49
C THR A 82 0.28 -4.28 -15.28
N VAL A 83 0.96 -4.06 -14.15
CA VAL A 83 0.31 -3.73 -12.87
C VAL A 83 0.68 -2.31 -12.41
N THR A 84 1.96 -2.00 -12.31
CA THR A 84 2.42 -0.81 -11.56
C THR A 84 3.36 0.10 -12.33
N GLU A 85 2.77 1.13 -12.92
CA GLU A 85 3.44 2.37 -13.35
C GLU A 85 3.07 3.55 -12.43
N SER A 86 3.51 4.77 -12.74
CA SER A 86 3.27 5.96 -11.91
C SER A 86 1.80 6.15 -11.53
N ARG A 87 0.87 5.91 -12.46
CA ARG A 87 -0.57 6.06 -12.20
C ARG A 87 -1.05 5.15 -11.07
N MET A 88 -0.65 3.87 -11.08
CA MET A 88 -1.02 2.91 -10.03
C MET A 88 -0.32 3.26 -8.71
N ALA A 89 0.97 3.57 -8.76
CA ALA A 89 1.73 3.90 -7.56
C ALA A 89 1.18 5.15 -6.84
N ILE A 90 0.75 6.17 -7.61
CA ILE A 90 0.06 7.35 -7.08
C ILE A 90 -1.25 6.95 -6.41
N ALA A 91 -2.10 6.17 -7.09
CA ALA A 91 -3.38 5.74 -6.54
C ALA A 91 -3.21 4.92 -5.25
N MET A 92 -2.25 4.01 -5.20
CA MET A 92 -1.92 3.24 -4.01
C MET A 92 -1.49 4.14 -2.85
N ALA A 93 -0.58 5.08 -3.10
CA ALA A 93 -0.11 6.02 -2.08
C ALA A 93 -1.23 6.91 -1.53
N LEU A 94 -2.14 7.38 -2.38
CA LEU A 94 -3.30 8.18 -1.96
C LEU A 94 -4.29 7.39 -1.08
N ASN A 95 -4.40 6.08 -1.28
CA ASN A 95 -5.22 5.19 -0.45
C ASN A 95 -4.46 4.67 0.80
N GLY A 96 -3.23 5.12 1.04
CA GLY A 96 -2.43 4.74 2.22
C GLY A 96 -1.58 3.47 2.07
N GLY A 97 -1.52 2.90 0.85
CA GLY A 97 -0.68 1.77 0.50
C GLY A 97 0.62 2.18 -0.19
N LEU A 98 1.29 1.22 -0.84
CA LEU A 98 2.55 1.44 -1.57
C LEU A 98 2.46 0.85 -2.98
N GLY A 99 3.06 1.53 -3.96
CA GLY A 99 3.25 0.97 -5.30
C GLY A 99 4.71 0.81 -5.67
N LEU A 100 5.07 -0.36 -6.20
CA LEU A 100 6.41 -0.68 -6.67
C LEU A 100 6.49 -0.55 -8.19
N ILE A 101 7.27 0.41 -8.70
CA ILE A 101 7.46 0.58 -10.14
C ILE A 101 8.31 -0.58 -10.66
N HIS A 102 7.82 -1.28 -11.68
CA HIS A 102 8.52 -2.40 -12.30
C HIS A 102 9.87 -1.99 -12.92
N TYR A 103 10.74 -2.98 -13.14
CA TYR A 103 12.08 -2.76 -13.73
C TYR A 103 12.15 -3.03 -15.24
N ASN A 104 11.06 -3.50 -15.86
CA ASN A 104 10.97 -3.79 -17.30
C ASN A 104 10.92 -2.51 -18.17
N MET A 105 11.84 -1.57 -17.94
CA MET A 105 12.01 -0.33 -18.71
C MET A 105 13.44 0.23 -18.54
N PRO A 106 13.93 1.09 -19.44
CA PRO A 106 15.21 1.78 -19.26
C PRO A 106 15.23 2.59 -17.95
N GLY A 107 16.36 2.60 -17.23
CA GLY A 107 16.45 3.31 -15.95
C GLY A 107 16.11 4.81 -16.01
N LYS A 108 16.36 5.47 -17.16
CA LYS A 108 15.94 6.87 -17.37
C LYS A 108 14.42 7.03 -17.36
N GLU A 109 13.69 6.05 -17.85
CA GLU A 109 12.23 6.02 -17.86
C GLU A 109 11.67 5.71 -16.48
N GLN A 110 12.27 4.75 -15.78
CA GLN A 110 11.89 4.42 -14.40
C GLN A 110 12.05 5.63 -13.47
N VAL A 111 13.13 6.40 -13.61
CA VAL A 111 13.33 7.65 -12.86
C VAL A 111 12.26 8.68 -13.18
N LYS A 112 11.76 8.75 -14.44
CA LYS A 112 10.63 9.63 -14.79
C LYS A 112 9.35 9.17 -14.12
N GLU A 113 9.06 7.87 -14.07
CA GLU A 113 7.90 7.33 -13.35
C GLU A 113 7.96 7.66 -11.86
N VAL A 114 9.10 7.44 -11.21
CA VAL A 114 9.31 7.82 -9.81
C VAL A 114 9.16 9.32 -9.61
N ALA A 115 9.71 10.14 -10.51
CA ALA A 115 9.57 11.59 -10.44
C ALA A 115 8.11 12.03 -10.57
N ARG A 116 7.31 11.40 -11.44
CA ARG A 116 5.87 11.64 -11.56
C ARG A 116 5.14 11.34 -10.25
N VAL A 117 5.45 10.20 -9.61
CA VAL A 117 4.85 9.84 -8.30
C VAL A 117 5.22 10.84 -7.21
N LYS A 118 6.51 11.18 -7.07
CA LYS A 118 6.98 12.07 -6.01
C LYS A 118 6.56 13.53 -6.20
N ARG A 119 6.37 13.97 -7.45
CA ARG A 119 5.88 15.30 -7.81
C ARG A 119 4.36 15.32 -7.99
N HIS A 120 3.67 14.23 -7.71
CA HIS A 120 2.23 14.22 -7.73
C HIS A 120 1.71 15.01 -6.54
N PHE A 121 1.18 16.19 -6.82
CA PHE A 121 0.46 17.04 -5.88
C PHE A 121 -0.99 17.12 -6.33
N HIS A 122 -1.92 16.79 -5.43
CA HIS A 122 -3.34 17.01 -5.68
C HIS A 122 -3.58 18.52 -5.83
N GLY A 123 -4.25 18.93 -6.91
CA GLY A 123 -4.72 20.32 -7.09
C GLY A 123 -3.80 21.28 -7.86
N PHE A 124 -2.66 20.86 -8.40
CA PHE A 124 -1.85 21.69 -9.31
C PHE A 124 -1.82 21.10 -10.73
N ILE A 125 -2.01 21.95 -11.75
CA ILE A 125 -1.89 21.56 -13.16
C ILE A 125 -0.42 21.24 -13.43
N GLN A 126 -0.13 19.96 -13.70
CA GLN A 126 1.24 19.44 -13.88
C GLN A 126 1.96 20.07 -15.07
N ASP A 127 1.23 20.44 -16.13
CA ASP A 127 1.77 21.04 -17.34
C ASP A 127 0.84 22.18 -17.80
N PRO A 128 1.00 23.40 -17.24
CA PRO A 128 0.15 24.52 -17.60
C PRO A 128 0.42 24.90 -19.04
N ILE A 129 -0.65 25.00 -19.83
CA ILE A 129 -0.58 25.52 -21.18
C ILE A 129 -0.08 26.95 -21.08
N THR A 130 1.12 27.19 -21.60
CA THR A 130 1.78 28.48 -21.58
C THR A 130 2.01 28.89 -23.03
N ASP A 131 1.33 29.96 -23.42
CA ASP A 131 1.42 30.55 -24.75
C ASP A 131 1.88 32.00 -24.65
N GLY A 132 2.61 32.47 -25.66
CA GLY A 132 3.15 33.83 -25.71
C GLY A 132 2.10 34.88 -26.06
N SER A 133 2.36 36.14 -25.72
CA SER A 133 1.48 37.28 -26.02
C SER A 133 1.27 37.57 -27.51
N ASP A 134 2.02 36.89 -28.38
CA ASP A 134 2.07 37.16 -29.82
C ASP A 134 0.99 36.40 -30.61
N LEU A 135 0.28 35.47 -29.96
CA LEU A 135 -0.79 34.69 -30.56
C LEU A 135 -2.10 35.50 -30.63
N LEU A 136 -2.80 35.38 -31.75
CA LEU A 136 -4.13 35.97 -31.89
C LEU A 136 -5.16 35.11 -31.16
N ILE A 137 -6.25 35.73 -30.73
CA ILE A 137 -7.37 35.04 -30.06
C ILE A 137 -7.91 33.89 -30.93
N GLY A 138 -7.91 34.06 -32.25
CA GLY A 138 -8.34 33.02 -33.20
C GLY A 138 -7.47 31.76 -33.15
N ASP A 139 -6.15 31.91 -32.95
CA ASP A 139 -5.22 30.79 -32.86
C ASP A 139 -5.43 30.00 -31.57
N ILE A 140 -5.72 30.71 -30.47
CA ILE A 140 -6.03 30.09 -29.18
C ILE A 140 -7.35 29.31 -29.24
N LEU A 141 -8.38 29.85 -29.90
CA LEU A 141 -9.66 29.14 -30.08
C LEU A 141 -9.49 27.87 -30.92
N ALA A 142 -8.70 27.94 -31.99
CA ALA A 142 -8.37 26.77 -32.80
C ALA A 142 -7.57 25.72 -32.00
N LEU A 143 -6.67 26.16 -31.12
CA LEU A 143 -5.90 25.28 -30.23
C LEU A 143 -6.81 24.55 -29.23
N ILE A 144 -7.76 25.27 -28.62
CA ILE A 144 -8.74 24.72 -27.68
C ILE A 144 -9.60 23.64 -28.34
N GLU A 145 -10.08 23.91 -29.56
CA GLU A 145 -10.92 22.99 -30.32
C GLU A 145 -10.13 21.75 -30.79
N ALA A 146 -8.93 21.94 -31.32
CA ALA A 146 -8.06 20.86 -31.80
C ALA A 146 -7.64 19.91 -30.67
N LYS A 147 -7.35 20.43 -29.47
CA LYS A 147 -6.94 19.63 -28.31
C LYS A 147 -8.11 19.21 -27.42
N ARG A 148 -9.35 19.58 -27.77
CA ARG A 148 -10.59 19.27 -27.03
C ARG A 148 -10.49 19.61 -25.54
N PHE A 149 -10.00 20.80 -25.23
CA PHE A 149 -9.95 21.25 -23.84
C PHE A 149 -11.36 21.60 -23.35
N SER A 150 -11.74 21.05 -22.21
CA SER A 150 -12.95 21.43 -21.47
C SER A 150 -12.55 22.21 -20.22
N PHE A 151 -13.30 23.27 -19.92
CA PHE A 151 -13.21 24.00 -18.66
C PHE A 151 -13.78 23.19 -17.50
#